data_AF-E6N5H6-F1
#
_entry.id   AF-E6N5H6-F1
#
_cell.length_a   1.000
_cell.length_b   1.000
_cell.length_c   1.000
_cell.angle_alpha   90.00
_cell.angle_beta   90.00
_cell.angle_gamma   90.00
#
_symmetry.space_group_name_H-M   'P 1'
#
loop_
_entity.id
_entity.type
_entity.pdbx_description
1 polymer ?
#
loop_
_entity_poly.entity_id
_entity_poly.type
_entity_poly.pdbx_seq_one_letter_code
_entity_poly.pdbx_strand_id
1 'polypeptide(L)'
;MNLLRSLVTQAVTLVFVLLSVLLMVAVVLGATGVSDKILLAYVNEELRAVRQSLSQRIKDPVELEKALEQVRLELEKSYGLDRPWYERIPSLILRVLTLDLGYSRTITSFDGSRKVADIIMERLPYSLLLVTTAVVISAVAGINF
;
A
#
# COMPACT_ATOMS: atom_id res chain seq x y z
N MET A 1 -5.96 36.84 -15.97
CA MET A 1 -5.56 36.62 -14.56
C MET A 1 -6.58 35.83 -13.73
N ASN A 2 -7.88 35.79 -14.07
CA ASN A 2 -8.87 35.01 -13.30
C ASN A 2 -8.80 33.50 -13.51
N LEU A 3 -8.52 33.02 -14.73
CA LEU A 3 -8.37 31.59 -15.02
C LEU A 3 -7.22 30.95 -14.23
N LEU A 4 -6.07 31.61 -14.20
CA LEU A 4 -4.87 31.12 -13.50
C LEU A 4 -5.10 31.08 -11.98
N ARG A 5 -5.81 32.08 -11.42
CA ARG A 5 -6.23 32.08 -10.01
C ARG A 5 -7.20 30.93 -9.71
N SER A 6 -8.19 30.70 -10.58
CA SER A 6 -9.16 29.61 -10.43
C SER A 6 -8.51 28.23 -10.46
N LEU A 7 -7.60 27.99 -11.42
CA LEU A 7 -6.87 26.74 -11.54
C LEU A 7 -5.98 26.48 -10.32
N VAL A 8 -5.30 27.52 -9.81
CA VAL A 8 -4.48 27.39 -8.60
C VAL A 8 -5.34 27.10 -7.37
N THR A 9 -6.44 27.82 -7.16
CA THR A 9 -7.35 27.54 -6.04
C THR A 9 -7.92 26.13 -6.09
N GLN A 10 -8.27 25.65 -7.29
CA GLN A 10 -8.78 24.30 -7.47
C GLN A 10 -7.71 23.25 -7.22
N ALA A 11 -6.49 23.43 -7.73
CA ALA A 11 -5.37 22.53 -7.48
C ALA A 11 -5.05 22.44 -5.98
N VAL A 12 -4.98 23.58 -5.28
CA VAL A 12 -4.76 23.63 -3.82
C VAL A 12 -5.88 22.91 -3.07
N THR A 13 -7.14 23.15 -3.47
CA THR A 13 -8.29 22.49 -2.84
C THR A 13 -8.24 20.98 -3.03
N LEU A 14 -7.89 20.50 -4.23
CA LEU A 14 -7.76 19.07 -4.52
C LEU A 14 -6.63 18.42 -3.72
N VAL A 15 -5.46 19.07 -3.64
CA VAL A 15 -4.34 18.58 -2.81
C VAL A 15 -4.73 18.54 -1.34
N PHE A 16 -5.42 19.57 -0.85
CA PHE A 16 -5.90 19.60 0.53
C PHE A 16 -6.90 18.48 0.83
N VAL A 17 -7.88 18.26 -0.06
CA VAL A 17 -8.85 17.16 0.08
C VAL A 17 -8.14 15.82 0.04
N LEU A 18 -7.20 15.61 -0.90
CA LEU A 18 -6.42 14.38 -0.99
C LEU A 18 -5.67 14.10 0.32
N LEU A 19 -4.91 15.08 0.84
CA LEU A 19 -4.18 14.93 2.10
C LEU A 19 -5.12 14.68 3.28
N SER A 20 -6.25 15.37 3.33
CA SER A 20 -7.27 15.18 4.36
C SER A 20 -7.83 13.76 4.35
N VAL A 21 -8.19 13.24 3.17
CA VAL A 21 -8.69 11.86 3.01
C VAL A 21 -7.61 10.85 3.37
N LEU A 22 -6.37 11.02 2.91
CA LEU A 22 -5.27 10.12 3.24
C LEU A 22 -5.00 10.08 4.75
N LEU A 23 -5.00 11.25 5.39
CA LEU A 23 -4.83 11.36 6.84
C LEU A 23 -6.00 10.69 7.57
N MET A 24 -7.23 10.94 7.14
CA MET A 24 -8.42 10.31 7.71
C MET A 24 -8.35 8.78 7.61
N VAL A 25 -8.00 8.23 6.45
CA VAL A 25 -7.82 6.78 6.26
C VAL A 25 -6.69 6.23 7.14
N ALA A 26 -5.55 6.93 7.19
CA ALA A 26 -4.41 6.52 8.01
C ALA A 26 -4.76 6.49 9.51
N VAL A 27 -5.49 7.50 10.00
CA VAL A 27 -5.97 7.56 11.39
C VAL A 27 -6.97 6.46 11.67
N VAL A 28 -7.93 6.21 10.77
CA VAL A 28 -8.90 5.12 10.94
C VAL A 28 -8.20 3.76 10.99
N LEU A 29 -7.25 3.49 10.08
CA LEU A 29 -6.49 2.23 10.05
C LEU A 29 -5.57 2.07 11.26
N GLY A 30 -4.96 3.16 11.72
CA GLY A 30 -4.09 3.17 12.90
C GLY A 30 -4.88 2.99 14.20
N ALA A 31 -5.95 3.75 14.39
CA ALA A 31 -6.79 3.70 15.58
C ALA A 31 -7.56 2.37 15.72
N THR A 32 -7.93 1.73 14.60
CA THR A 32 -8.55 0.40 14.61
C THR A 32 -7.55 -0.74 14.88
N GLY A 33 -6.23 -0.45 14.90
CA GLY A 33 -5.17 -1.44 15.04
C GLY A 33 -5.06 -2.41 13.85
N VAL A 34 -5.77 -2.14 12.75
CA VAL A 34 -5.72 -2.97 11.53
C VAL A 34 -4.32 -2.92 10.94
N SER A 35 -3.67 -1.75 10.95
CA SER A 35 -2.29 -1.59 10.50
C SER A 35 -1.33 -2.57 11.21
N ASP A 36 -1.40 -2.65 12.55
CA ASP A 36 -0.51 -3.51 13.33
C ASP A 36 -0.79 -4.99 13.08
N LYS A 37 -2.06 -5.37 12.95
CA LYS A 37 -2.44 -6.76 12.63
C LYS A 37 -1.89 -7.19 11.27
N ILE A 38 -1.96 -6.33 10.26
CA ILE A 38 -1.43 -6.60 8.92
C ILE A 38 0.09 -6.77 8.96
N LEU A 39 0.79 -5.84 9.63
CA LEU A 39 2.24 -5.89 9.72
C LEU A 39 2.73 -7.08 10.56
N LEU A 40 2.08 -7.41 11.67
CA LEU A 40 2.35 -8.63 12.44
C LEU A 40 2.13 -9.90 11.61
N ALA A 41 1.09 -9.92 10.77
CA ALA A 41 0.87 -11.02 9.84
C ALA A 41 2.03 -11.14 8.84
N TYR A 42 2.60 -10.03 8.38
CA TYR A 42 3.79 -10.04 7.53
C TYR A 42 5.02 -10.60 8.25
N VAL A 43 5.28 -10.16 9.48
CA VAL A 43 6.38 -10.67 10.30
C VAL A 43 6.24 -12.18 10.50
N ASN A 44 5.06 -12.65 10.90
CA ASN A 44 4.85 -14.08 11.18
C ASN A 44 4.99 -14.94 9.93
N GLU A 45 4.55 -14.46 8.77
CA GLU A 45 4.66 -15.20 7.52
C GLU A 45 6.09 -15.25 6.99
N GLU A 46 6.81 -14.13 7.06
CA GLU A 46 8.22 -14.07 6.71
C GLU A 46 9.06 -14.92 7.66
N LEU A 47 8.73 -14.91 8.95
CA LEU A 47 9.34 -15.76 9.96
C LEU A 47 9.08 -17.25 9.71
N ARG A 48 7.91 -17.64 9.17
CA ARG A 48 7.65 -19.03 8.74
C ARG A 48 8.55 -19.43 7.57
N ALA A 49 8.72 -18.55 6.58
CA ALA A 49 9.63 -18.80 5.47
C ALA A 49 11.09 -18.93 5.94
N VAL A 50 11.53 -18.06 6.86
CA VAL A 50 12.87 -18.13 7.46
C VAL A 50 13.03 -19.37 8.34
N ARG A 51 12.02 -19.75 9.11
CA ARG A 51 12.04 -21.00 9.89
C ARG A 51 12.27 -22.21 8.99
N GLN A 52 11.59 -22.28 7.84
CA GLN A 52 11.77 -23.39 6.90
C GLN A 52 13.20 -23.47 6.37
N SER A 53 13.86 -22.34 6.10
CA SER A 53 15.25 -22.32 5.62
C SER A 53 16.28 -22.58 6.72
N LEU A 54 16.08 -22.04 7.92
CA LEU A 54 16.98 -22.24 9.06
C LEU A 54 16.90 -23.66 9.64
N SER A 55 15.72 -24.29 9.62
CA SER A 55 15.54 -25.67 10.10
C SER A 55 16.29 -26.70 9.26
N GLN A 56 16.68 -26.34 8.02
CA GLN A 56 17.53 -27.18 7.17
C GLN A 56 19.01 -27.11 7.57
N ARG A 57 19.42 -26.04 8.27
CA ARG A 57 20.83 -25.77 8.61
C ARG A 57 21.12 -26.00 10.09
N ILE A 58 20.20 -25.63 10.98
CA ILE A 58 20.35 -25.71 12.44
C ILE A 58 19.52 -26.90 12.92
N LYS A 59 20.18 -27.92 13.47
CA LYS A 59 19.54 -29.12 14.02
C LYS A 59 19.23 -29.02 15.52
N ASP A 60 19.91 -28.12 16.24
CA ASP A 60 19.65 -27.87 17.66
C ASP A 60 18.40 -26.99 17.82
N PRO A 61 17.34 -27.48 18.50
CA PRO A 61 16.12 -26.71 18.72
C PRO A 61 16.34 -25.38 19.44
N VAL A 62 17.29 -25.31 20.37
CA VAL A 62 17.50 -24.12 21.21
C VAL A 62 18.20 -23.00 20.45
N GLU A 63 19.18 -23.34 19.61
CA GLU A 63 19.85 -22.35 18.75
C GLU A 63 18.92 -21.85 17.63
N LEU A 64 18.07 -22.74 17.09
CA LEU A 64 17.09 -22.36 16.08
C LEU A 64 16.08 -21.34 16.62
N GLU A 65 15.57 -21.55 17.83
CA GLU A 65 14.60 -20.64 18.45
C GLU A 65 15.20 -19.26 18.72
N LYS A 66 16.44 -19.21 19.25
CA LYS A 66 17.17 -17.93 19.43
C LYS A 66 17.41 -17.18 18.12
N ALA A 67 17.80 -17.89 17.07
CA ALA A 67 18.01 -17.28 15.75
C ALA A 67 16.69 -16.72 15.19
N LEU A 68 15.58 -17.43 15.37
CA LEU A 68 14.26 -16.98 14.93
C LEU A 68 13.76 -15.77 15.73
N GLU A 69 14.01 -15.71 17.03
CA GLU A 69 13.69 -14.53 17.84
C GLU A 69 14.47 -13.29 17.39
N GLN A 70 15.76 -13.44 17.10
CA GLN A 70 16.57 -12.33 16.58
C GLN A 70 16.02 -11.80 15.25
N VAL A 71 15.73 -12.72 14.31
CA VAL A 71 15.12 -12.36 13.02
C VAL A 71 13.77 -11.68 13.23
N ARG A 72 12.93 -12.20 14.14
CA ARG A 72 11.63 -11.61 14.44
C ARG A 72 11.77 -10.15 14.90
N LEU A 73 12.69 -9.87 15.83
CA LEU A 73 12.93 -8.52 16.34
C LEU A 73 13.45 -7.57 15.25
N GLU A 74 14.33 -8.07 14.37
CA GLU A 74 14.80 -7.29 13.22
C GLU A 74 13.66 -6.95 12.24
N LEU A 75 12.78 -7.91 11.98
CA LEU A 75 11.59 -7.70 11.13
C LEU A 75 10.60 -6.73 11.78
N GLU A 76 10.28 -6.90 13.06
CA GLU A 76 9.38 -5.97 13.76
C GLU A 76 9.93 -4.54 13.70
N LYS A 77 11.24 -4.37 13.88
CA LYS A 77 11.90 -3.06 13.75
C LYS A 77 11.90 -2.52 12.32
N SER A 78 12.09 -3.36 11.31
CA SER A 78 12.10 -2.92 9.91
C SER A 78 10.71 -2.46 9.42
N TYR A 79 9.65 -3.10 9.91
CA TYR A 79 8.26 -2.69 9.68
C TYR A 79 7.80 -1.54 10.60
N GLY A 80 8.64 -1.09 11.53
CA GLY A 80 8.34 0.00 12.46
C GLY A 80 7.33 -0.39 13.55
N LEU A 81 7.20 -1.67 13.86
CA LEU A 81 6.34 -2.16 14.96
C LEU A 81 6.87 -1.77 16.34
N ASP A 82 8.14 -1.38 16.41
CA ASP A 82 8.79 -0.81 17.58
C ASP A 82 8.28 0.61 17.90
N ARG A 83 7.62 1.28 16.95
CA ARG A 83 7.15 2.66 17.08
C ARG A 83 5.63 2.76 17.14
N PRO A 84 5.10 3.78 17.85
CA PRO A 84 3.67 4.05 17.84
C PRO A 84 3.13 4.26 16.42
N TRP A 85 1.88 3.85 16.17
CA TRP A 85 1.22 3.97 14.87
C TRP A 85 1.20 5.41 14.32
N TYR A 86 1.04 6.42 15.19
CA TYR A 86 0.98 7.82 14.76
C TYR A 86 2.29 8.34 14.18
N GLU A 87 3.45 7.83 14.63
CA GLU A 87 4.75 8.22 14.10
C GLU A 87 4.99 7.69 12.67
N ARG A 88 4.26 6.64 12.28
CA ARG A 88 4.34 6.01 10.95
C ARG A 88 3.44 6.66 9.91
N ILE A 89 2.48 7.50 10.32
CA ILE A 89 1.52 8.13 9.40
C ILE A 89 2.22 9.02 8.35
N PRO A 90 3.17 9.90 8.71
CA PRO A 90 3.80 10.78 7.72
C PRO A 90 4.55 9.98 6.64
N SER A 91 5.26 8.93 7.03
CA SER A 91 6.02 8.09 6.09
C SER A 91 5.08 7.25 5.21
N LEU A 92 3.95 6.77 5.74
CA LEU A 92 2.92 6.09 4.97
C LEU A 92 2.30 7.03 3.93
N ILE A 93 1.91 8.24 4.32
CA ILE A 93 1.34 9.24 3.41
C ILE A 93 2.33 9.58 2.30
N LEU A 94 3.61 9.80 2.65
CA LEU A 94 4.65 10.08 1.66
C LEU A 94 4.82 8.94 0.64
N ARG A 95 4.84 7.67 1.09
CA ARG A 95 4.91 6.51 0.18
C ARG A 95 3.73 6.46 -0.78
N VAL A 96 2.51 6.70 -0.28
CA VAL A 96 1.30 6.74 -1.11
C VAL A 96 1.36 7.88 -2.14
N LEU A 97 1.83 9.06 -1.72
CA LEU A 97 2.01 10.21 -2.62
C LEU A 97 3.08 9.95 -3.69
N THR A 98 4.13 9.20 -3.37
CA THR A 98 5.15 8.76 -4.34
C THR A 98 4.75 7.52 -5.14
N LEU A 99 3.49 7.07 -5.01
CA LEU A 99 2.95 5.86 -5.64
C LEU A 99 3.73 4.57 -5.28
N ASP A 100 4.41 4.56 -4.13
CA ASP A 100 5.01 3.36 -3.54
C ASP A 100 3.96 2.63 -2.70
N LEU A 101 3.11 1.88 -3.40
CA LEU A 101 1.99 1.14 -2.83
C LEU A 101 2.41 -0.22 -2.23
N GLY A 102 3.70 -0.54 -2.24
CA GLY A 102 4.23 -1.81 -1.75
C GLY A 102 4.03 -2.99 -2.70
N TYR A 103 4.03 -4.20 -2.14
CA TYR A 103 4.01 -5.45 -2.88
C TYR A 103 2.73 -6.25 -2.63
N SER A 104 2.14 -6.74 -3.70
CA SER A 104 1.02 -7.68 -3.71
C SER A 104 1.52 -9.10 -3.41
N ARG A 105 0.76 -9.83 -2.59
CA ARG A 105 1.04 -11.23 -2.23
C ARG A 105 0.20 -12.25 -3.00
N THR A 106 -0.97 -11.84 -3.52
CA THR A 106 -1.92 -12.73 -4.20
C THR A 106 -1.86 -12.59 -5.71
N ILE A 107 -1.58 -11.38 -6.20
CA ILE A 107 -1.64 -11.02 -7.62
C ILE A 107 -0.26 -10.56 -8.05
N THR A 108 0.19 -11.04 -9.20
CA THR A 108 1.37 -10.55 -9.92
C THR A 108 0.93 -9.83 -11.18
N SER A 109 1.79 -8.96 -11.69
CA SER A 109 1.67 -8.40 -13.04
C SER A 109 1.91 -9.47 -14.10
N PHE A 110 1.66 -9.13 -15.37
CA PHE A 110 1.88 -10.05 -16.48
C PHE A 110 3.36 -10.41 -16.67
N ASP A 111 4.28 -9.52 -16.28
CA ASP A 111 5.73 -9.74 -16.31
C ASP A 111 6.27 -10.44 -15.04
N GLY A 112 5.42 -10.75 -14.06
CA GLY A 112 5.79 -11.41 -12.81
C GLY A 112 6.24 -10.47 -11.68
N SER A 113 6.24 -9.15 -11.89
CA SER A 113 6.41 -8.17 -10.79
C SER A 113 5.31 -8.32 -9.73
N ARG A 114 5.71 -8.11 -8.48
CA ARG A 114 4.81 -8.09 -7.31
C ARG A 114 4.49 -6.67 -6.88
N LYS A 115 5.05 -5.64 -7.49
CA LYS A 115 4.77 -4.25 -7.08
C LYS A 115 3.33 -3.90 -7.44
N VAL A 116 2.61 -3.35 -6.47
CA VAL A 116 1.20 -2.98 -6.65
C VAL A 116 1.06 -1.90 -7.73
N ALA A 117 2.02 -0.95 -7.79
CA ALA A 117 2.04 0.09 -8.82
C ALA A 117 2.11 -0.49 -10.24
N ASP A 118 2.98 -1.48 -10.48
CA ASP A 118 3.14 -2.13 -11.79
C ASP A 118 1.84 -2.83 -12.20
N ILE A 119 1.26 -3.61 -11.28
CA ILE A 119 -0.01 -4.33 -11.49
C ILE A 119 -1.15 -3.36 -11.86
N ILE A 120 -1.22 -2.22 -11.18
CA ILE A 120 -2.25 -1.20 -11.44
C ILE A 120 -1.99 -0.54 -12.80
N MET A 121 -0.75 -0.20 -13.12
CA MET A 121 -0.39 0.44 -14.39
C MET A 121 -0.70 -0.42 -15.61
N GLU A 122 -0.56 -1.74 -15.51
CA GLU A 122 -0.96 -2.66 -16.58
C GLU A 122 -2.48 -2.68 -16.83
N ARG A 123 -3.28 -2.50 -15.78
CA ARG A 123 -4.75 -2.60 -15.84
C ARG A 123 -5.45 -1.27 -16.07
N LEU A 124 -4.86 -0.18 -15.60
CA LEU A 124 -5.37 1.19 -15.74
C LEU A 124 -5.81 1.56 -17.16
N PRO A 125 -5.00 1.34 -18.23
CA PRO A 125 -5.41 1.74 -19.57
C PRO A 125 -6.67 1.02 -20.05
N TYR A 126 -6.82 -0.27 -19.71
CA TYR A 126 -8.03 -1.03 -20.07
C TYR A 126 -9.26 -0.51 -19.33
N SER A 127 -9.13 -0.19 -18.04
CA SER A 127 -10.23 0.40 -17.27
C SER A 127 -10.61 1.78 -17.81
N LEU A 128 -9.63 2.62 -18.17
CA LEU A 128 -9.88 3.92 -18.79
C LEU A 128 -10.61 3.78 -20.12
N LEU A 129 -10.16 2.88 -21.01
CA LEU A 129 -10.84 2.64 -22.28
C LEU A 129 -12.29 2.20 -22.07
N LEU A 130 -12.53 1.27 -21.15
CA LEU A 130 -13.88 0.78 -20.85
C LEU A 130 -14.77 1.90 -20.31
N VAL A 131 -14.31 2.63 -19.30
CA VAL A 131 -15.09 3.71 -18.65
C VAL A 131 -15.32 4.85 -19.64
N THR A 132 -14.30 5.30 -20.36
CA THR A 132 -14.45 6.36 -21.36
C THR A 132 -15.40 5.94 -22.47
N THR A 133 -15.33 4.70 -22.96
CA THR A 133 -16.28 4.20 -23.97
C THR A 133 -17.71 4.21 -23.44
N ALA A 134 -17.92 3.71 -22.21
CA ALA A 134 -19.24 3.72 -21.58
C ALA A 134 -19.79 5.14 -21.39
N VAL A 135 -18.95 6.08 -20.95
CA VAL A 135 -19.32 7.50 -20.79
C VAL A 135 -19.67 8.13 -22.13
N VAL A 136 -18.90 7.86 -23.19
CA VAL A 136 -19.18 8.37 -24.54
C VAL A 136 -20.51 7.83 -25.07
N ILE A 137 -20.76 6.53 -24.94
CA ILE A 137 -22.03 5.92 -25.36
C ILE A 137 -23.19 6.54 -24.57
N SER A 138 -23.05 6.66 -23.24
CA SER A 138 -24.07 7.24 -22.39
C SER A 138 -24.34 8.70 -22.72
N ALA A 139 -23.31 9.50 -23.00
CA ALA A 139 -23.45 10.89 -23.40
C ALA A 139 -24.17 11.02 -24.75
N VAL A 140 -23.80 10.21 -25.75
CA VAL A 140 -24.47 10.21 -27.07
C VAL A 140 -25.91 9.75 -26.95
N ALA A 141 -26.19 8.70 -26.20
CA ALA A 141 -27.55 8.22 -25.99
C ALA A 141 -28.42 9.23 -25.23
N GLY A 142 -27.86 9.89 -24.21
CA GLY A 142 -28.57 10.87 -23.38
C GLY A 142 -28.82 12.22 -24.07
N ILE A 143 -28.02 12.59 -25.09
CA ILE A 143 -28.28 13.80 -25.89
C ILE A 143 -29.42 13.56 -26.91
N ASN A 144 -29.65 12.31 -27.31
CA ASN A 144 -30.69 11.94 -28.27
C ASN A 144 -32.07 11.65 -27.63
N PHE A 145 -32.23 11.88 -26.33
CA PHE A 145 -33.47 11.71 -25.58
C PHE A 145 -33.85 13.02 -24.89
#